data_AF-A0A5J6SQ21-F1
#
_entry.id   AF-A0A5J6SQ21-F1
#
_cell.length_a   1.000
_cell.length_b   1.000
_cell.length_c   1.000
_cell.angle_alpha   90.00
_cell.angle_beta   90.00
_cell.angle_gamma   90.00
#
_symmetry.space_group_name_H-M   'P 1'
#
loop_
_entity.id
_entity.type
_entity.pdbx_description
1 polymer ?
#
loop_
_entity_poly.entity_id
_entity_poly.type
_entity_poly.pdbx_seq_one_letter_code
_entity_poly.pdbx_strand_id
1 'polypeptide(L)'
;MGGNVIVFGIEPIVWLKLIFVIVIFLILFIIFGSFIRRWLKVEKKKRFSHNHVNDKHQKIDWTIRIIFIAFIILGSFINVTRDYTERIWFLEPWYLLFGLTILSEAVRALMEWKYSDNKNAYIFTLSQLVFGMILAISILRTNFFGMF
;
A
#
# COMPACT_ATOMS: atom_id res chain seq x y z
N MET A 1 -22.58 -2.78 46.56
CA MET A 1 -22.83 -2.11 45.25
C MET A 1 -21.49 -1.87 44.58
N GLY A 2 -20.98 -2.88 43.87
CA GLY A 2 -19.80 -2.74 43.02
C GLY A 2 -20.26 -2.63 41.58
N GLY A 3 -20.41 -1.40 41.08
CA GLY A 3 -20.73 -1.17 39.68
C GLY A 3 -19.56 -1.59 38.82
N ASN A 4 -19.72 -2.66 38.05
CA ASN A 4 -18.81 -2.97 36.96
C ASN A 4 -18.95 -1.87 35.91
N VAL A 5 -17.99 -0.94 35.92
CA VAL A 5 -17.80 0.01 34.84
C VAL A 5 -17.26 -0.79 33.66
N ILE A 6 -18.14 -1.16 32.74
CA ILE A 6 -17.75 -1.77 31.47
C ILE A 6 -17.07 -0.65 30.67
N VAL A 7 -15.75 -0.57 30.76
CA VAL A 7 -14.97 0.26 29.85
C VAL A 7 -15.13 -0.35 28.46
N PHE A 8 -15.85 0.33 27.57
CA PHE A 8 -15.81 0.07 26.12
C PHE A 8 -14.41 0.43 25.62
N GLY A 9 -13.43 -0.41 25.96
CA GLY A 9 -12.04 -0.29 25.57
C GLY A 9 -11.74 -1.39 24.57
N ILE A 10 -11.20 -1.01 23.41
CA ILE A 10 -10.58 -1.96 22.48
C ILE A 10 -9.64 -2.85 23.30
N GLU A 11 -9.91 -4.15 23.33
CA GLU A 11 -9.10 -5.08 24.10
C GLU A 11 -7.62 -4.91 23.69
N PRO A 12 -6.67 -4.78 24.64
CA PRO A 12 -5.25 -4.62 24.31
C PRO A 12 -4.72 -5.70 23.35
N ILE A 13 -5.35 -6.86 23.33
CA ILE A 13 -5.05 -7.99 22.43
C ILE A 13 -5.23 -7.63 20.94
N VAL A 14 -6.15 -6.72 20.59
CA VAL A 14 -6.45 -6.32 19.20
C VAL A 14 -5.23 -5.65 18.57
N TRP A 15 -4.56 -4.76 19.31
CA TRP A 15 -3.33 -4.11 18.84
C TRP A 15 -2.20 -5.11 18.63
N LEU A 16 -2.06 -6.08 19.54
CA LEU A 16 -1.04 -7.11 19.42
C LEU A 16 -1.28 -8.01 18.20
N LYS A 17 -2.53 -8.41 17.95
CA LYS A 17 -2.92 -9.15 16.73
C LYS A 17 -2.61 -8.34 15.47
N LEU A 18 -2.86 -7.02 15.49
CA LEU A 18 -2.61 -6.15 14.34
C LEU A 18 -1.12 -6.04 14.03
N ILE A 19 -0.31 -5.80 15.06
CA ILE A 19 1.16 -5.78 14.95
C ILE A 19 1.65 -7.12 14.42
N PHE A 20 1.13 -8.24 14.93
CA PHE A 20 1.51 -9.57 14.49
C PHE A 20 1.26 -9.80 13.00
N VAL A 21 0.07 -9.45 12.51
CA VAL A 21 -0.26 -9.56 11.08
C VAL A 21 0.63 -8.65 10.23
N ILE A 22 0.84 -7.40 10.65
CA ILE A 22 1.74 -6.46 9.95
C ILE A 22 3.16 -7.02 9.87
N VAL A 23 3.71 -7.53 10.97
CA VAL A 23 5.07 -8.09 11.01
C VAL A 23 5.21 -9.28 10.08
N ILE A 24 4.26 -10.22 10.08
CA ILE A 24 4.28 -11.37 9.16
C ILE A 24 4.28 -10.90 7.71
N PHE A 25 3.39 -9.97 7.37
CA PHE A 25 3.26 -9.47 6.00
C PHE A 25 4.52 -8.73 5.56
N LEU A 26 5.13 -7.93 6.43
CA LEU A 26 6.41 -7.28 6.15
C LEU A 26 7.52 -8.30 5.93
N ILE A 27 7.61 -9.34 6.76
CA ILE A 27 8.59 -10.42 6.60
C ILE A 27 8.39 -11.12 5.25
N LEU A 28 7.17 -11.53 4.92
CA LEU A 28 6.85 -12.16 3.64
C LEU A 28 7.23 -11.26 2.46
N PHE A 29 6.88 -9.98 2.52
CA PHE A 29 7.20 -9.00 1.48
C PHE A 29 8.72 -8.81 1.30
N ILE A 30 9.47 -8.74 2.40
CA ILE A 30 10.94 -8.60 2.36
C ILE A 30 11.61 -9.87 1.82
N ILE A 31 11.15 -11.06 2.24
CA ILE A 31 11.68 -12.35 1.79
C ILE A 31 11.43 -12.50 0.28
N PHE A 32 10.20 -12.30 -0.17
CA PHE A 32 9.84 -12.37 -1.58
C PHE A 32 10.65 -11.39 -2.42
N GLY A 33 10.73 -10.12 -1.99
CA GLY A 33 11.55 -9.11 -2.67
C GLY A 33 13.04 -9.48 -2.72
N SER A 34 13.59 -10.07 -1.66
CA SER A 34 14.98 -10.53 -1.65
C SER A 34 15.20 -11.71 -2.59
N PHE A 35 14.25 -12.65 -2.65
CA PHE A 35 14.29 -13.80 -3.54
C PHE A 35 14.23 -13.39 -5.01
N ILE A 36 13.18 -12.65 -5.42
CA ILE A 36 13.00 -12.23 -6.82
C ILE A 36 14.15 -11.33 -7.28
N ARG A 37 14.66 -10.45 -6.41
CA ARG A 37 15.82 -9.61 -6.74
C ARG A 37 17.05 -10.43 -7.10
N ARG A 38 17.35 -11.48 -6.32
CA ARG A 38 18.47 -12.39 -6.60
C ARG A 38 18.23 -13.15 -7.90
N TRP A 39 17.00 -13.63 -8.11
CA TRP A 39 16.65 -14.38 -9.31
C TRP A 39 16.77 -13.56 -10.59
N LEU A 40 16.29 -12.31 -10.57
CA LEU A 40 16.31 -11.39 -11.71
C LEU A 40 17.64 -10.63 -11.89
N LYS A 41 18.61 -10.84 -10.98
CA LYS A 41 19.90 -10.13 -10.94
C LYS A 41 19.72 -8.60 -10.95
N VAL A 42 18.74 -8.12 -10.20
CA VAL A 42 18.46 -6.68 -10.07
C VAL A 42 19.29 -6.11 -8.92
N GLU A 43 19.97 -5.00 -9.15
CA GLU A 43 20.76 -4.35 -8.12
C GLU A 43 19.88 -3.81 -6.98
N LYS A 44 20.40 -3.85 -5.76
CA LYS A 44 19.70 -3.29 -4.60
C LYS A 44 19.73 -1.77 -4.67
N LYS A 45 18.61 -1.17 -5.09
CA LYS A 45 18.42 0.28 -4.99
C LYS A 45 18.49 0.72 -3.52
N LYS A 46 19.11 1.88 -3.25
CA LYS A 46 19.12 2.51 -1.92
C LYS A 46 17.67 2.84 -1.56
N ARG A 47 17.20 2.44 -0.37
CA ARG A 47 15.78 2.62 0.03
C ARG A 47 15.36 4.09 0.22
N PHE A 48 16.32 5.04 0.21
CA PHE A 48 16.11 6.45 0.57
C PHE A 48 16.72 7.47 -0.40
N SER A 49 17.32 7.09 -1.53
CA SER A 49 17.63 8.08 -2.58
C SER A 49 16.38 8.34 -3.42
N HIS A 50 16.29 9.53 -4.02
CA HIS A 50 15.27 9.89 -5.01
C HIS A 50 15.37 8.94 -6.21
N ASN A 51 14.75 7.76 -6.11
CA ASN A 51 14.87 6.66 -7.07
C ASN A 51 13.91 6.83 -8.26
N HIS A 52 13.80 8.04 -8.78
CA HIS A 52 13.11 8.22 -10.05
C HIS A 52 14.03 7.72 -11.15
N VAL A 53 13.50 6.97 -12.12
CA VAL A 53 14.29 6.47 -13.25
C VAL A 53 14.85 7.64 -14.07
N ASN A 54 14.11 8.74 -14.15
CA ASN A 54 14.52 10.00 -14.76
C ASN A 54 13.67 11.17 -14.19
N ASP A 55 14.00 12.39 -14.58
CA ASP A 55 13.28 13.61 -14.14
C ASP A 55 11.81 13.61 -14.56
N LYS A 56 11.47 12.96 -15.69
CA LYS A 56 10.09 12.82 -16.14
C LYS A 56 9.27 11.97 -15.18
N HIS A 57 9.84 10.87 -14.69
CA HIS A 57 9.21 10.01 -13.69
C HIS A 57 8.93 10.79 -12.40
N GLN A 58 9.90 11.60 -11.95
CA GLN A 58 9.72 12.46 -10.77
C GLN A 58 8.54 13.42 -10.92
N LYS A 59 8.45 14.12 -12.06
CA LYS A 59 7.35 15.04 -12.33
C LYS A 59 6.00 14.32 -12.32
N ILE A 60 5.91 13.17 -12.98
CA ILE A 60 4.68 12.37 -13.03
C ILE A 60 4.26 11.91 -11.62
N ASP A 61 5.18 11.35 -10.85
CA ASP A 61 4.91 10.89 -9.48
C ASP A 61 4.41 12.03 -8.59
N TRP A 62 5.03 13.21 -8.69
CA TRP A 62 4.60 14.39 -7.92
C TRP A 62 3.21 14.87 -8.35
N THR A 63 2.93 14.90 -9.65
CA THR A 63 1.59 15.25 -10.17
C THR A 63 0.53 14.27 -9.67
N ILE A 64 0.79 12.96 -9.74
CA ILE A 64 -0.12 11.93 -9.22
C ILE A 64 -0.37 12.15 -7.74
N ARG A 65 0.67 12.39 -6.93
CA ARG A 65 0.51 12.63 -5.49
C ARG A 65 -0.35 13.85 -5.18
N ILE A 66 -0.14 14.99 -5.86
CA ILE A 66 -0.97 16.19 -5.67
C ILE A 66 -2.44 15.87 -5.97
N ILE A 67 -2.71 15.20 -7.11
CA ILE A 67 -4.07 14.85 -7.53
C ILE A 67 -4.75 13.96 -6.49
N PHE A 68 -4.05 12.92 -6.01
CA PHE A 68 -4.61 12.04 -4.98
C PHE A 68 -4.81 12.72 -3.64
N ILE A 69 -3.90 13.62 -3.21
CA ILE A 69 -4.09 14.43 -1.99
C ILE A 69 -5.34 15.30 -2.12
N ALA A 70 -5.54 15.95 -3.27
CA ALA A 70 -6.73 16.75 -3.53
C ALA A 70 -8.00 15.88 -3.45
N PHE A 71 -8.00 14.69 -4.06
CA PHE A 71 -9.13 13.77 -3.97
C PHE A 71 -9.38 13.25 -2.54
N ILE A 72 -8.34 12.99 -1.75
CA ILE A 72 -8.50 12.56 -0.35
C ILE A 72 -9.16 13.67 0.46
N ILE A 73 -8.70 14.92 0.30
CA ILE A 73 -9.27 16.08 1.00
C ILE A 73 -10.73 16.27 0.59
N LEU A 74 -11.00 16.37 -0.72
CA LEU A 74 -12.35 16.57 -1.25
C LEU A 74 -13.29 15.42 -0.88
N GLY A 75 -12.82 14.18 -1.04
CA GLY A 75 -13.57 12.97 -0.68
C GLY A 75 -13.94 12.93 0.79
N SER A 76 -13.01 13.33 1.66
CA SER A 76 -13.26 13.44 3.10
C SER A 76 -14.34 14.49 3.41
N PHE A 77 -14.26 15.67 2.81
CA PHE A 77 -15.30 16.71 2.96
C PHE A 77 -16.67 16.26 2.42
N ILE A 78 -16.70 15.50 1.34
CA ILE A 78 -17.94 15.00 0.74
C ILE A 78 -18.57 13.90 1.60
N ASN A 79 -17.77 13.00 2.17
CA ASN A 79 -18.26 11.83 2.91
C ASN A 79 -18.52 12.13 4.39
N VAL A 80 -17.98 13.21 4.97
CA VAL A 80 -18.16 13.52 6.41
C VAL A 80 -19.60 13.83 6.77
N THR A 81 -20.38 14.40 5.85
CA THR A 81 -21.79 14.74 6.05
C THR A 81 -22.75 13.61 5.68
N ARG A 82 -22.22 12.47 5.20
CA ARG A 82 -23.02 11.34 4.72
C ARG A 82 -23.04 10.22 5.75
N ASP A 83 -24.19 9.56 5.81
CA ASP A 83 -24.33 8.31 6.55
C ASP A 83 -23.43 7.22 5.97
N TYR A 84 -23.02 6.29 6.83
CA TYR A 84 -22.04 5.24 6.48
C TYR A 84 -22.41 4.45 5.22
N THR A 85 -23.70 4.15 5.03
CA THR A 85 -24.22 3.40 3.88
C THR A 85 -24.28 4.20 2.58
N GLU A 86 -24.21 5.53 2.66
CA GLU A 86 -24.34 6.46 1.53
C GLU A 86 -23.01 7.10 1.13
N ARG A 87 -21.93 6.75 1.84
CA ARG A 87 -20.58 7.22 1.52
C ARG A 87 -20.16 6.75 0.15
N ILE A 88 -19.53 7.65 -0.60
CA ILE A 88 -18.94 7.30 -1.89
C ILE A 88 -17.66 6.50 -1.59
N TRP A 89 -17.76 5.19 -1.77
CA TRP A 89 -16.71 4.24 -1.45
C TRP A 89 -15.37 4.58 -2.13
N PHE A 90 -15.35 4.93 -3.42
CA PHE A 90 -14.10 5.21 -4.14
C PHE A 90 -13.43 6.54 -3.74
N LEU A 91 -14.13 7.41 -3.00
CA LEU A 91 -13.58 8.64 -2.41
C LEU A 91 -13.09 8.43 -0.97
N GLU A 92 -13.25 7.24 -0.41
CA GLU A 92 -12.70 6.95 0.90
C GLU A 92 -11.17 6.93 0.87
N PRO A 93 -10.49 7.44 1.91
CA PRO A 93 -9.04 7.57 1.92
C PRO A 93 -8.30 6.26 1.64
N TRP A 94 -8.77 5.12 2.14
CA TRP A 94 -8.09 3.84 1.94
C TRP A 94 -8.12 3.37 0.48
N TYR A 95 -9.24 3.53 -0.23
CA TYR A 95 -9.30 3.18 -1.66
C TYR A 95 -8.39 4.09 -2.48
N LEU A 96 -8.35 5.39 -2.16
CA LEU A 96 -7.45 6.34 -2.80
C LEU A 96 -5.97 6.02 -2.52
N LEU A 97 -5.61 5.60 -1.30
CA LEU A 97 -4.24 5.19 -0.96
C LEU A 97 -3.81 3.90 -1.69
N PHE A 98 -4.72 2.93 -1.84
CA PHE A 98 -4.46 1.73 -2.66
C PHE A 98 -4.28 2.12 -4.13
N GLY A 99 -5.17 2.96 -4.67
CA GLY A 99 -5.07 3.47 -6.04
C GLY A 99 -3.78 4.23 -6.30
N LEU A 100 -3.37 5.10 -5.37
CA LEU A 100 -2.10 5.84 -5.43
C LEU A 100 -0.91 4.88 -5.50
N THR A 101 -0.88 3.89 -4.61
CA THR A 101 0.21 2.90 -4.55
C THR A 101 0.32 2.11 -5.84
N ILE A 102 -0.80 1.58 -6.35
CA ILE A 102 -0.84 0.80 -7.59
C ILE A 102 -0.40 1.67 -8.78
N LEU A 103 -0.93 2.89 -8.89
CA LEU A 103 -0.62 3.78 -10.00
C LEU A 103 0.85 4.22 -9.98
N SER A 104 1.40 4.58 -8.82
CA SER A 104 2.81 4.97 -8.70
C SER A 104 3.76 3.81 -9.05
N GLU A 105 3.50 2.60 -8.56
CA GLU A 105 4.36 1.45 -8.91
C GLU A 105 4.19 1.02 -10.37
N ALA A 106 3.00 1.16 -10.95
CA ALA A 106 2.77 0.92 -12.39
C ALA A 106 3.55 1.92 -13.26
N VAL A 107 3.48 3.22 -12.92
CA VAL A 107 4.27 4.25 -13.60
C VAL A 107 5.76 3.96 -13.47
N ARG A 108 6.23 3.59 -12.27
CA ARG A 108 7.63 3.19 -12.08
C ARG A 108 8.02 2.03 -12.97
N ALA A 109 7.23 0.96 -13.02
CA ALA A 109 7.50 -0.20 -13.87
C ALA A 109 7.57 0.19 -15.36
N LEU A 110 6.65 1.04 -15.84
CA LEU A 110 6.68 1.55 -17.22
C LEU A 110 7.94 2.37 -17.51
N MET A 111 8.36 3.21 -16.56
CA MET A 111 9.57 4.01 -16.70
C MET A 111 10.83 3.13 -16.64
N GLU A 112 10.86 2.10 -15.79
CA GLU A 112 11.96 1.14 -15.73
C GLU A 112 12.08 0.33 -17.02
N TRP A 113 10.96 -0.11 -17.58
CA TRP A 113 10.92 -0.85 -18.85
C TRP A 113 11.52 -0.01 -19.99
N LYS A 114 11.10 1.26 -20.08
CA LYS A 114 11.51 2.16 -21.16
C LYS A 114 12.91 2.75 -20.98
N TYR A 115 13.29 3.12 -19.76
CA TYR A 115 14.46 3.98 -19.50
C TYR A 115 15.52 3.38 -18.58
N SER A 116 15.29 2.25 -17.90
CA SER A 116 16.34 1.71 -17.03
C SER A 116 17.37 0.89 -17.79
N ASP A 117 18.61 0.94 -17.29
CA ASP A 117 19.74 0.16 -17.80
C ASP A 117 19.52 -1.34 -17.60
N ASN A 118 18.95 -1.72 -16.44
CA ASN A 118 18.61 -3.12 -16.15
C ASN A 118 17.18 -3.43 -16.60
N LYS A 119 17.06 -4.09 -17.76
CA LYS A 119 15.77 -4.50 -18.34
C LYS A 119 14.92 -5.42 -17.45
N ASN A 120 15.48 -6.07 -16.43
CA ASN A 120 14.70 -6.88 -15.48
C ASN A 120 14.13 -6.07 -14.32
N ALA A 121 14.48 -4.79 -14.16
CA ALA A 121 14.02 -3.95 -13.05
C ALA A 121 12.48 -3.81 -13.03
N TYR A 122 11.86 -3.63 -14.21
CA TYR A 122 10.39 -3.53 -14.28
C TYR A 122 9.70 -4.85 -13.87
N ILE A 123 10.31 -6.00 -14.19
CA ILE A 123 9.79 -7.33 -13.81
C ILE A 123 9.82 -7.45 -12.29
N PHE A 124 10.89 -6.99 -11.65
CA PHE A 124 10.99 -6.94 -10.19
C PHE A 124 9.90 -6.07 -9.57
N THR A 125 9.75 -4.83 -10.04
CA THR A 125 8.75 -3.88 -9.55
C THR A 125 7.33 -4.41 -9.71
N LEU A 126 7.00 -4.94 -10.90
CA LEU A 126 5.69 -5.52 -11.17
C LEU A 126 5.43 -6.77 -10.31
N SER A 127 6.44 -7.63 -10.12
CA SER A 127 6.32 -8.80 -9.25
C SER A 127 6.06 -8.40 -7.79
N GLN A 128 6.76 -7.38 -7.28
CA GLN A 128 6.52 -6.88 -5.93
C GLN A 128 5.11 -6.28 -5.79
N LEU A 129 4.65 -5.52 -6.79
CA LEU A 129 3.30 -4.94 -6.80
C LEU A 129 2.23 -6.04 -6.77
N VAL A 130 2.34 -7.04 -7.65
CA VAL A 130 1.41 -8.17 -7.72
C VAL A 130 1.41 -8.97 -6.43
N PHE A 131 2.57 -9.26 -5.86
CA PHE A 131 2.67 -9.96 -4.59
C PHE A 131 2.02 -9.17 -3.44
N GLY A 132 2.26 -7.85 -3.38
CA GLY A 132 1.62 -6.96 -2.42
C GLY A 132 0.09 -6.95 -2.56
N MET A 133 -0.43 -6.92 -3.78
CA MET A 133 -1.88 -7.04 -4.04
C MET A 133 -2.45 -8.37 -3.57
N ILE A 134 -1.75 -9.48 -3.83
CA ILE A 134 -2.17 -10.82 -3.36
C ILE A 134 -2.26 -10.85 -1.83
N LEU A 135 -1.25 -10.31 -1.14
CA LEU A 135 -1.28 -10.19 0.32
C LEU A 135 -2.47 -9.36 0.79
N ALA A 136 -2.67 -8.16 0.22
CA ALA A 136 -3.78 -7.27 0.57
C ALA A 136 -5.16 -7.90 0.31
N ILE A 137 -5.33 -8.63 -0.79
CA ILE A 137 -6.59 -9.33 -1.07
C ILE A 137 -6.78 -10.48 -0.09
N SER A 138 -5.72 -11.22 0.25
CA SER A 138 -5.79 -12.37 1.17
C SER A 138 -6.27 -11.93 2.55
N ILE A 139 -5.74 -10.85 3.11
CA ILE A 139 -6.16 -10.35 4.43
C ILE A 139 -7.61 -9.86 4.42
N LEU A 140 -8.04 -9.16 3.36
CA LEU A 140 -9.42 -8.67 3.24
C LEU A 140 -10.43 -9.81 3.06
N ARG A 141 -10.10 -10.81 2.24
CA ARG A 141 -11.00 -11.95 1.94
C ARG A 141 -11.15 -12.91 3.11
N THR A 142 -10.12 -13.04 3.94
CA THR A 142 -10.13 -13.96 5.09
C THR A 142 -10.60 -13.30 6.39
N ASN A 143 -11.09 -12.05 6.32
CA ASN A 143 -11.37 -11.23 7.49
C ASN A 143 -10.21 -11.27 8.50
N PHE A 144 -9.01 -10.91 8.02
CA PHE A 144 -7.77 -10.95 8.81
C PHE A 144 -7.47 -12.35 9.38
N PHE A 145 -7.71 -13.39 8.58
CA PHE A 145 -7.57 -14.80 8.96
C PHE A 145 -8.39 -15.18 10.22
N GLY A 146 -9.52 -14.51 10.45
CA GLY A 146 -10.37 -14.72 11.63
C GLY A 146 -9.73 -14.26 12.94
N MET A 147 -8.66 -13.46 12.89
CA MET A 147 -8.02 -12.94 14.09
C MET A 147 -8.81 -11.79 14.73
N PHE A 148 -9.68 -11.12 13.97
CA PHE A 148 -10.47 -9.95 14.37
C PHE A 148 -11.96 -10.18 14.20
#